data_AF-A0A453AT91-F1
#
_entry.id   AF-A0A453AT91-F1
#
_cell.length_a   1.000
_cell.length_b   1.000
_cell.length_c   1.000
_cell.angle_alpha   90.00
_cell.angle_beta   90.00
_cell.angle_gamma   90.00
#
_symmetry.space_group_name_H-M   'P 1'
#
loop_
_entity.id
_entity.type
_entity.pdbx_description
1 polymer ?
#
loop_
_entity_poly.entity_id
_entity_poly.type
_entity_poly.pdbx_seq_one_letter_code
_entity_poly.pdbx_strand_id
1 'polypeptide(L)'
;LLLFFLPQVLNFLCSVPQLFHFVPCPRHRLPRFDTQTGLLTGTKDGNLVNIFLRLFGKCSEKSLCIRLLIFQAVSCLFCFWLRYMLTGWYK
;
A
#
# COMPACT_ATOMS: atom_id res chain seq x y z
N LEU A 1 1.53 -15.30 11.02
CA LEU A 1 0.96 -13.98 11.39
C LEU A 1 1.58 -12.85 10.57
N LEU A 2 2.90 -12.66 10.57
CA LEU A 2 3.59 -11.66 9.74
C LEU A 2 3.26 -11.70 8.25
N LEU A 3 3.06 -12.90 7.67
CA LEU A 3 2.65 -13.06 6.27
C LEU A 3 1.34 -12.31 5.95
N PHE A 4 0.36 -12.27 6.87
CA PHE A 4 -0.90 -11.54 6.65
C PHE A 4 -0.74 -10.01 6.65
N PHE A 5 0.40 -9.52 7.13
CA PHE A 5 0.77 -8.10 7.09
C PHE A 5 1.61 -7.75 5.85
N LEU A 6 1.65 -8.61 4.83
CA LEU A 6 2.39 -8.34 3.57
C LEU A 6 2.17 -6.92 3.01
N PRO A 7 0.93 -6.42 2.85
CA PRO A 7 0.69 -5.03 2.43
C PRO A 7 1.28 -3.98 3.37
N GLN A 8 1.24 -4.18 4.70
CA GLN A 8 1.91 -3.30 5.65
C GLN A 8 3.45 -3.37 5.53
N VAL A 9 4.01 -4.56 5.30
CA VAL A 9 5.44 -4.76 5.06
C VAL A 9 5.88 -4.03 3.79
N LEU A 10 5.12 -4.14 2.71
CA LEU A 10 5.41 -3.42 1.46
C LEU A 10 5.35 -1.91 1.66
N ASN A 11 4.34 -1.39 2.35
CA ASN A 11 4.26 0.02 2.69
C ASN A 11 5.47 0.49 3.52
N PHE A 12 5.94 -0.34 4.46
CA PHE A 12 7.13 -0.07 5.24
C PHE A 12 8.38 -0.03 4.36
N LEU A 13 8.61 -1.05 3.52
CA LEU A 13 9.76 -1.13 2.62
C LEU A 13 9.84 0.07 1.66
N CYS A 14 8.70 0.51 1.11
CA CYS A 14 8.66 1.72 0.29
C CYS A 14 8.98 2.99 1.12
N SER A 15 8.60 2.99 2.40
CA SER A 15 8.80 4.12 3.32
C SER A 15 10.19 4.15 3.96
N VAL A 16 10.95 3.03 3.94
CA VAL A 16 12.31 2.90 4.48
C VAL A 16 13.24 4.04 4.03
N PRO A 17 13.42 4.32 2.71
CA PRO A 17 14.33 5.39 2.28
C PRO A 17 13.95 6.77 2.81
N GLN A 18 12.66 7.05 3.03
CA GLN A 18 12.22 8.28 3.68
C GLN A 18 12.46 8.26 5.20
N LEU A 19 12.25 7.12 5.86
CA LEU A 19 12.40 7.00 7.31
C LEU A 19 13.85 7.16 7.76
N PHE A 20 14.79 6.58 7.02
CA PHE A 20 16.23 6.74 7.23
C PHE A 20 16.79 8.05 6.66
N HIS A 21 15.92 8.98 6.24
CA HIS A 21 16.29 10.32 5.76
C HIS A 21 17.24 10.33 4.54
N PHE A 22 17.33 9.24 3.78
CA PHE A 22 17.99 9.26 2.46
C PHE A 22 17.24 10.14 1.47
N VAL A 23 15.92 10.32 1.68
CA VAL A 23 15.04 11.22 0.93
C VAL A 23 14.33 12.14 1.94
N PRO A 24 14.07 13.43 1.62
CA PRO A 24 13.32 14.31 2.50
C PRO A 24 11.98 13.68 2.92
N CYS A 25 11.76 13.59 4.23
CA CYS A 25 10.55 13.01 4.82
C CYS A 25 9.61 14.14 5.27
N PRO A 26 8.58 14.50 4.48
CA PRO A 26 7.64 15.53 4.89
C PRO A 26 6.79 15.03 6.08
N ARG A 27 6.42 15.97 6.96
CA ARG A 27 5.64 15.67 8.18
C ARG A 27 4.29 15.03 7.89
N HIS A 28 3.64 15.41 6.78
CA HIS A 28 2.39 14.83 6.30
C HIS A 28 2.64 14.13 4.96
N ARG A 29 2.54 12.79 4.94
CA ARG A 29 2.75 11.94 3.74
C ARG A 29 1.43 11.56 3.04
N LEU A 30 0.34 12.23 3.40
CA LEU A 30 -0.99 11.97 2.85
C LEU A 30 -1.07 12.49 1.40
N PRO A 31 -1.87 11.84 0.53
CA PRO A 31 -2.14 12.35 -0.80
C PRO A 31 -2.83 13.72 -0.74
N ARG A 32 -2.57 14.56 -1.75
CA ARG A 32 -3.18 15.89 -1.83
C ARG A 32 -4.61 15.79 -2.35
N PHE A 33 -5.55 16.38 -1.62
CA PHE A 33 -6.92 16.55 -2.09
C PHE A 33 -7.01 17.78 -2.99
N ASP A 34 -7.57 17.59 -4.19
CA ASP A 34 -7.86 18.66 -5.12
C ASP A 34 -9.33 19.07 -4.98
N THR A 35 -9.58 20.28 -4.49
CA THR A 35 -10.94 20.80 -4.24
C THR A 35 -11.71 21.07 -5.52
N GLN A 36 -11.03 21.27 -6.66
CA GLN A 36 -11.68 21.54 -7.95
C GLN A 36 -12.26 20.27 -8.56
N THR A 37 -11.53 19.15 -8.44
CA THR A 37 -11.94 17.86 -9.02
C THR A 37 -12.59 16.93 -8.01
N GLY A 38 -12.43 17.18 -6.70
CA GLY A 38 -12.88 16.29 -5.64
C GLY A 38 -12.08 14.98 -5.56
N LEU A 39 -10.89 14.93 -6.18
CA LEU A 39 -10.06 13.74 -6.31
C LEU A 39 -8.77 13.87 -5.48
N LEU A 40 -8.21 12.73 -5.08
CA LEU A 40 -6.89 12.64 -4.49
C LEU A 40 -5.83 12.50 -5.58
N THR A 41 -4.79 13.30 -5.45
CA THR A 41 -3.60 13.26 -6.31
C THR A 41 -2.42 12.68 -5.52
N GLY A 42 -1.69 11.76 -6.16
CA GLY A 42 -0.51 11.13 -5.56
C GLY A 42 0.67 12.09 -5.48
N THR A 43 1.24 12.23 -4.29
CA THR A 43 2.49 12.96 -4.04
C THR A 43 3.70 12.07 -4.39
N LYS A 44 4.91 12.65 -4.47
CA LYS A 44 6.16 11.90 -4.68
C LYS A 44 6.60 11.06 -3.47
N ASP A 45 5.79 10.99 -2.42
CA ASP A 45 6.13 10.24 -1.21
C ASP A 45 6.20 8.73 -1.44
N GLY A 46 7.18 8.10 -0.79
CA GLY A 46 7.44 6.66 -0.83
C GLY A 46 6.48 5.85 0.03
N ASN A 47 5.18 6.01 -0.12
CA ASN A 47 4.20 5.16 0.56
C ASN A 47 3.28 4.45 -0.44
N LEU A 48 2.69 3.34 0.02
CA LEU A 48 1.86 2.47 -0.82
C LEU A 48 0.68 3.26 -1.41
N VAL A 49 0.08 4.17 -0.63
CA VAL A 49 -1.08 4.98 -1.03
C VAL A 49 -0.74 5.90 -2.21
N ASN A 50 0.35 6.66 -2.13
CA ASN A 50 0.81 7.55 -3.20
C ASN A 50 1.33 6.77 -4.41
N ILE A 51 1.90 5.59 -4.22
CA ILE A 51 2.27 4.69 -5.32
C ILE A 51 1.01 4.19 -6.04
N PHE A 52 -0.01 3.74 -5.31
CA PHE A 52 -1.29 3.33 -5.89
C PHE A 52 -1.96 4.47 -6.68
N LEU A 53 -1.97 5.69 -6.14
CA LEU A 53 -2.50 6.86 -6.86
C LEU A 53 -1.67 7.22 -8.10
N ARG A 54 -0.36 6.97 -8.10
CA ARG A 54 0.50 7.19 -9.28
C ARG A 54 0.31 6.11 -10.35
N LEU A 55 0.11 4.85 -9.95
CA LEU A 55 -0.10 3.73 -10.86
C LEU A 55 -1.50 3.72 -11.46
N PHE A 56 -2.53 3.97 -10.66
CA PHE A 56 -3.92 3.90 -11.10
C PHE A 56 -4.54 5.26 -11.44
N GLY A 57 -3.82 6.36 -11.21
CA GLY A 57 -4.28 7.72 -11.47
C GLY A 57 -5.08 8.35 -10.32
N LYS A 58 -5.53 9.59 -10.57
CA LYS A 58 -6.32 10.38 -9.61
C LYS A 58 -7.66 9.68 -9.35
N CYS A 59 -7.99 9.48 -8.08
CA CYS A 59 -9.19 8.76 -7.66
C CYS A 59 -9.80 9.39 -6.41
N SER A 60 -11.07 9.11 -6.15
CA SER A 60 -11.70 9.47 -4.87
C SER A 60 -11.11 8.66 -3.73
N GLU A 61 -11.13 9.22 -2.51
CA GLU A 61 -10.71 8.56 -1.28
C GLU A 61 -11.40 7.21 -1.07
N LYS A 62 -12.71 7.15 -1.31
CA LYS A 62 -13.49 5.91 -1.17
C LYS A 62 -13.00 4.83 -2.13
N SER A 63 -12.77 5.19 -3.39
CA SER A 63 -12.26 4.25 -4.41
C SER A 63 -10.85 3.77 -4.09
N LEU A 64 -9.98 4.67 -3.60
CA LEU A 64 -8.63 4.33 -3.16
C LEU A 64 -8.66 3.36 -1.98
N CYS A 65 -9.50 3.63 -0.98
CA CYS A 65 -9.68 2.77 0.18
C CYS A 65 -10.17 1.37 -0.23
N ILE A 66 -11.18 1.28 -1.09
CA ILE A 66 -11.68 -0.01 -1.61
C ILE A 66 -10.58 -0.78 -2.34
N ARG A 67 -9.78 -0.13 -3.19
CA ARG A 67 -8.66 -0.76 -3.90
C ARG A 67 -7.61 -1.30 -2.94
N LEU A 68 -7.28 -0.56 -1.89
CA LEU A 68 -6.35 -1.00 -0.85
C LEU A 68 -6.90 -2.18 -0.03
N LEU A 69 -8.19 -2.18 0.29
CA LEU A 69 -8.85 -3.29 0.98
C LEU A 69 -8.90 -4.55 0.11
N ILE A 70 -9.16 -4.41 -1.19
CA ILE A 70 -9.08 -5.54 -2.13
C ILE A 70 -7.64 -6.09 -2.16
N PHE A 71 -6.63 -5.22 -2.24
CA PHE A 71 -5.23 -5.64 -2.19
C PHE A 71 -4.89 -6.37 -0.88
N GLN A 72 -5.41 -5.91 0.25
CA GLN A 72 -5.28 -6.59 1.54
C GLN A 72 -5.93 -7.98 1.52
N ALA A 73 -7.17 -8.08 1.04
CA ALA A 73 -7.90 -9.34 0.97
C ALA A 73 -7.17 -10.37 0.07
N VAL A 74 -6.71 -9.94 -1.11
CA VAL A 74 -5.93 -10.78 -2.03
C VAL A 74 -4.63 -11.25 -1.37
N SER A 75 -3.92 -10.36 -0.68
CA SER A 75 -2.69 -10.71 0.03
C SER A 75 -2.96 -11.73 1.14
N CYS A 76 -4.07 -11.60 1.87
CA CYS A 76 -4.47 -12.57 2.88
C CYS A 76 -4.81 -13.93 2.26
N LEU A 77 -5.56 -13.97 1.16
CA LEU A 77 -5.89 -15.21 0.44
C LEU A 77 -4.63 -15.90 -0.07
N PHE A 78 -3.70 -15.15 -0.66
CA PHE A 78 -2.41 -15.65 -1.10
C PHE A 78 -1.60 -16.26 0.06
N CYS A 79 -1.61 -15.61 1.23
CA CYS A 79 -0.94 -16.14 2.42
C CYS A 79 -1.57 -17.43 2.94
N PHE A 80 -2.90 -17.54 2.92
CA PHE A 80 -3.58 -18.80 3.24
C PHE A 80 -3.24 -19.91 2.24
N TRP A 81 -3.19 -19.58 0.96
CA TRP A 81 -2.80 -20.52 -0.10
C TRP A 81 -1.35 -21.01 0.07
N LEU A 82 -0.39 -20.10 0.29
CA LEU A 82 0.99 -20.44 0.60
C LEU A 82 1.11 -21.32 1.84
N ARG A 83 0.36 -21.00 2.91
CA ARG A 83 0.33 -21.83 4.12
C ARG A 83 -0.14 -23.25 3.80
N TYR A 84 -1.19 -23.39 2.99
CA TYR A 84 -1.70 -24.70 2.59
C TYR A 84 -0.66 -25.49 1.78
N MET A 85 -0.03 -24.87 0.79
CA MET A 85 1.05 -25.47 -0.01
C MET A 85 2.24 -25.91 0.84
N LEU A 86 2.72 -25.05 1.75
CA LEU A 86 3.84 -25.36 2.65
C LEU A 86 3.52 -26.50 3.62
N THR A 87 2.29 -26.59 4.11
CA THR A 87 1.87 -27.70 4.98
C THR A 87 1.78 -29.02 4.22
N GLY A 88 1.46 -28.98 2.93
CA GLY A 88 1.45 -30.17 2.07
C GLY A 88 2.84 -30.69 1.70
N TRP A 89 3.86 -29.84 1.75
CA TRP A 89 5.26 -30.19 1.42
C TRP A 89 6.04 -30.83 2.58
N TYR A 90 5.61 -30.65 3.83
CA TYR A 90 6.28 -31.24 5.00
C TYR A 90 5.74 -32.64 5.34
N LYS A 91 5.17 -33.34 4.35
CA LYS A 91 4.62 -34.69 4.46
C LYS A 91 5.26 -35.62 3.44
#